data_AF-A0A2I0A016-F1
#
_entry.id   AF-A0A2I0A016-F1
#
_cell.length_a   1.000
_cell.length_b   1.000
_cell.length_c   1.000
_cell.angle_alpha   90.00
_cell.angle_beta   90.00
_cell.angle_gamma   90.00
#
_symmetry.space_group_name_H-M   'P 1'
#
loop_
_entity.id
_entity.type
_entity.pdbx_description
1 polymer ?
#
loop_
_entity_poly.entity_id
_entity_poly.type
_entity_poly.pdbx_seq_one_letter_code
_entity_poly.pdbx_strand_id
1 'polypeptide(L)'
;MEVLTRNNTITGTTYLEDPTIFAWELINEPRCVSDPSGRTLQAWIEEMAGYVKSIDRNHLLEVGLEGFYGDSMEERKRFNPGYGVGSDFIANNLDPHIDFSTIHLYPDQWIPGSDVADQFAFLQAWIQAHADDAGEVIGKPLLIAEFGRPWRCSEGGSLSQRDDLYQMVYSDIYASAAAGGPCAGALFWQLLVAGMDGLRDGYEVIFSESPSTASIIYRHSRRLSVLNMPFTAARAVAVT
;
A
#
# COMPACT_ATOMS: atom_id res chain seq x y z
N MET A 1 9.55 17.80 15.93
CA MET A 1 9.46 17.12 14.62
C MET A 1 10.26 17.92 13.60
N GLU A 2 11.51 17.55 13.32
CA GLU A 2 12.40 18.32 12.43
C GLU A 2 12.14 18.05 10.94
N VAL A 3 11.48 16.94 10.59
CA VAL A 3 11.30 16.52 9.18
C VAL A 3 10.24 17.36 8.47
N LEU A 4 9.03 17.47 9.04
CA LEU A 4 7.92 18.21 8.41
C LEU A 4 8.27 19.69 8.14
N THR A 5 8.98 20.32 9.07
CA THR A 5 9.34 21.73 9.00
C THR A 5 10.74 21.95 8.42
N ARG A 6 11.36 20.92 7.83
CA ARG A 6 12.68 21.02 7.22
C ARG A 6 12.62 21.91 6.00
N ASN A 7 13.54 22.86 5.91
CA ASN A 7 13.76 23.59 4.68
C ASN A 7 14.69 22.79 3.76
N ASN A 8 14.24 22.49 2.54
CA ASN A 8 15.05 21.85 1.53
C ASN A 8 16.19 22.79 1.12
N THR A 9 17.44 22.42 1.35
CA THR A 9 18.60 23.25 1.05
C THR A 9 18.86 23.45 -0.45
N ILE A 10 18.20 22.67 -1.32
CA ILE A 10 18.32 22.76 -2.78
C ILE A 10 17.22 23.66 -3.35
N THR A 11 15.96 23.40 -2.99
CA THR A 11 14.81 24.13 -3.55
C THR A 11 14.41 25.36 -2.73
N GLY A 12 14.85 25.46 -1.48
CA GLY A 12 14.43 26.49 -0.52
C GLY A 12 12.98 26.36 -0.06
N THR A 13 12.28 25.29 -0.42
CA THR A 13 10.90 25.01 -0.03
C THR A 13 10.89 24.18 1.25
N THR A 14 10.00 24.53 2.18
CA THR A 14 9.80 23.73 3.40
C THR A 14 9.01 22.48 3.04
N TYR A 15 9.33 21.33 3.64
CA TYR A 15 8.67 20.07 3.32
C TYR A 15 7.14 20.13 3.48
N LEU A 16 6.62 20.85 4.48
CA LEU A 16 5.18 21.07 4.64
C LEU A 16 4.49 21.85 3.50
N GLU A 17 5.26 22.56 2.67
CA GLU A 17 4.76 23.32 1.49
C GLU A 17 5.22 22.70 0.17
N ASP A 18 5.88 21.54 0.17
CA ASP A 18 6.45 20.93 -1.04
C ASP A 18 5.48 19.91 -1.68
N PRO A 19 4.76 20.28 -2.75
CA PRO A 19 3.76 19.39 -3.38
C PRO A 19 4.37 18.16 -4.06
N THR A 20 5.71 18.03 -4.07
CA THR A 20 6.39 16.80 -4.49
C THR A 20 6.10 15.65 -3.53
N ILE A 21 5.85 15.95 -2.25
CA ILE A 21 5.50 14.96 -1.23
C ILE A 21 4.03 14.58 -1.43
N PHE A 22 3.76 13.29 -1.62
CA PHE A 22 2.39 12.80 -1.77
C PHE A 22 1.69 12.65 -0.41
N ALA A 23 2.36 11.97 0.52
CA ALA A 23 1.84 11.66 1.84
C ALA A 23 2.98 11.46 2.84
N TRP A 24 2.63 11.57 4.12
CA TRP A 24 3.42 11.05 5.23
C TRP A 24 2.92 9.66 5.64
N GLU A 25 3.85 8.80 6.02
CA GLU A 25 3.59 7.51 6.67
C GLU A 25 3.99 7.63 8.14
N LEU A 26 3.12 7.22 9.06
CA LEU A 26 3.45 7.25 10.49
C LEU A 26 4.58 6.27 10.83
N ILE A 27 4.47 5.02 10.38
CA ILE A 27 5.42 3.96 10.65
C ILE A 27 5.22 2.77 9.70
N ASN A 28 6.31 2.25 9.15
CA ASN A 28 6.26 1.04 8.34
C ASN A 28 5.89 -0.19 9.17
N GLU A 29 4.85 -0.92 8.75
CA GLU A 29 4.41 -2.22 9.27
C GLU A 29 4.31 -2.30 10.81
N PRO A 30 3.49 -1.44 11.46
CA PRO A 30 3.41 -1.45 12.92
C PRO A 30 2.78 -2.75 13.41
N ARG A 31 3.52 -3.45 14.28
CA ARG A 31 3.03 -4.62 15.02
C ARG A 31 3.11 -4.37 16.52
N CYS A 32 2.00 -4.56 17.23
CA CYS A 32 1.89 -4.46 18.68
C CYS A 32 1.55 -5.84 19.29
N VAL A 33 2.45 -6.81 19.12
CA VAL A 33 2.22 -8.20 19.55
C VAL A 33 2.00 -8.36 21.06
N SER A 34 2.46 -7.40 21.87
CA SER A 34 2.24 -7.38 23.32
C SER A 34 0.82 -7.01 23.73
N ASP A 35 0.05 -6.34 22.85
CA ASP A 35 -1.34 -5.98 23.08
C ASP A 35 -2.22 -6.42 21.90
N PRO A 36 -2.67 -7.68 21.88
CA PRO A 36 -3.51 -8.20 20.81
C PRO A 36 -4.90 -7.55 20.74
N SER A 37 -5.32 -6.77 21.75
CA SER A 37 -6.58 -6.02 21.68
C SER A 37 -6.52 -4.83 20.72
N GLY A 38 -5.33 -4.46 20.24
CA GLY A 38 -5.10 -3.36 19.31
C GLY A 38 -5.25 -1.95 19.89
N ARG A 39 -5.69 -1.83 21.15
CA ARG A 39 -5.94 -0.54 21.81
C ARG A 39 -4.69 0.30 21.98
N THR A 40 -3.55 -0.33 22.29
CA THR A 40 -2.27 0.38 22.40
C THR A 40 -1.89 1.05 21.09
N LEU A 41 -1.97 0.32 19.97
CA LEU A 41 -1.63 0.88 18.67
C LEU A 41 -2.66 1.93 18.23
N GLN A 42 -3.95 1.69 18.45
CA GLN A 42 -5.01 2.65 18.15
C GLN A 42 -4.77 4.00 18.85
N ALA A 43 -4.50 3.99 20.16
CA ALA A 43 -4.25 5.21 20.91
C ALA A 43 -3.00 5.97 20.42
N TRP A 44 -1.96 5.23 20.04
CA TRP A 44 -0.76 5.82 19.46
C TRP A 44 -1.02 6.46 18.08
N ILE A 45 -1.82 5.81 17.23
CA ILE A 45 -2.23 6.36 15.92
C ILE A 45 -3.02 7.65 16.12
N GLU A 46 -4.02 7.66 17.01
CA GLU A 46 -4.84 8.84 17.31
C GLU A 46 -3.98 10.04 17.76
N GLU A 47 -3.03 9.80 18.67
CA GLU A 47 -2.10 10.83 19.16
C GLU A 47 -1.19 11.36 18.04
N MET A 48 -0.51 10.46 17.32
CA MET A 48 0.51 10.85 16.34
C MET A 48 -0.10 11.42 15.06
N ALA A 49 -1.23 10.89 14.60
CA ALA A 49 -1.92 11.41 13.43
C ALA A 49 -2.47 12.83 13.71
N GLY A 50 -3.08 13.04 14.87
CA GLY A 50 -3.50 14.36 15.33
C GLY A 50 -2.33 15.34 15.45
N TYR A 51 -1.19 14.88 15.98
CA TYR A 51 0.02 15.70 16.09
C TYR A 51 0.61 16.09 14.71
N VAL A 52 0.74 15.14 13.78
CA VAL A 52 1.21 15.41 12.41
C VAL A 52 0.29 16.42 11.73
N LYS A 53 -1.03 16.19 11.75
CA LYS A 53 -2.02 17.10 11.14
C LYS A 53 -2.12 18.46 11.84
N SER A 54 -1.67 18.58 13.09
CA SER A 54 -1.56 19.88 13.76
C SER A 54 -0.46 20.76 13.17
N ILE A 55 0.56 20.15 12.56
CA ILE A 55 1.72 20.82 11.96
C ILE A 55 1.57 20.94 10.44
N ASP A 56 1.21 19.85 9.76
CA ASP A 56 1.05 19.78 8.30
C ASP A 56 -0.41 19.45 7.95
N ARG A 57 -1.11 20.43 7.37
CA ARG A 57 -2.50 20.29 6.90
C ARG A 57 -2.60 20.18 5.38
N ASN A 58 -1.47 20.21 4.68
CA ASN A 58 -1.40 20.21 3.23
C ASN A 58 -1.30 18.78 2.68
N HIS A 59 -0.45 17.96 3.29
CA HIS A 59 -0.17 16.60 2.81
C HIS A 59 -1.14 15.55 3.34
N LEU A 60 -1.29 14.48 2.58
CA LEU A 60 -1.99 13.28 3.01
C LEU A 60 -1.20 12.58 4.12
N LEU A 61 -1.88 11.78 4.92
CA LEU A 61 -1.32 10.97 5.99
C LEU A 61 -1.94 9.57 5.93
N GLU A 62 -1.10 8.56 6.01
CA GLU A 62 -1.51 7.19 6.28
C GLU A 62 -0.65 6.56 7.38
N VAL A 63 -1.01 5.37 7.81
CA VAL A 63 -0.42 4.74 9.00
C VAL A 63 0.85 3.94 8.68
N GLY A 64 0.86 3.22 7.55
CA GLY A 64 1.86 2.24 7.12
C GLY A 64 1.44 0.80 7.42
N LEU A 65 0.14 0.49 7.36
CA LEU A 65 -0.37 -0.84 7.75
C LEU A 65 -0.12 -1.88 6.66
N GLU A 66 0.28 -3.08 7.11
CA GLU A 66 0.23 -4.28 6.27
C GLU A 66 -1.21 -4.67 5.91
N GLY A 67 -2.18 -4.34 6.78
CA GLY A 67 -3.62 -4.59 6.59
C GLY A 67 -4.27 -5.58 7.56
N PHE A 68 -3.57 -6.09 8.58
CA PHE A 68 -4.19 -7.07 9.49
C PHE A 68 -5.47 -6.57 10.15
N TYR A 69 -6.52 -7.40 10.11
CA TYR A 69 -7.77 -7.14 10.81
C TYR A 69 -7.63 -7.46 12.31
N GLY A 70 -8.27 -6.61 13.13
CA GLY A 70 -8.33 -6.74 14.59
C GLY A 70 -9.74 -7.08 15.08
N ASP A 71 -10.02 -6.73 16.34
CA ASP A 71 -11.25 -7.08 17.05
C ASP A 71 -12.46 -6.21 16.65
N SER A 72 -12.26 -5.11 15.90
CA SER A 72 -13.35 -4.21 15.50
C SER A 72 -14.39 -4.86 14.59
N MET A 73 -13.97 -5.83 13.77
CA MET A 73 -14.82 -6.74 13.00
C MET A 73 -14.22 -8.16 13.01
N GLU A 74 -14.52 -8.91 14.07
CA GLU A 74 -13.98 -10.25 14.32
C GLU A 74 -14.09 -11.19 13.10
N GLU A 75 -15.19 -11.13 12.35
CA GLU A 75 -15.43 -11.95 11.17
C GLU A 75 -14.44 -11.69 10.04
N ARG A 76 -13.82 -10.50 9.99
CA ARG A 76 -12.83 -10.13 8.97
C ARG A 76 -11.47 -10.78 9.24
N LYS A 77 -11.17 -11.19 10.48
CA LYS A 77 -9.93 -11.93 10.81
C LYS A 77 -9.76 -13.23 10.04
N ARG A 78 -10.83 -13.79 9.46
CA ARG A 78 -10.74 -14.95 8.55
C ARG A 78 -9.87 -14.69 7.31
N PHE A 79 -9.67 -13.43 6.96
CA PHE A 79 -8.82 -13.01 5.85
C PHE A 79 -7.34 -12.86 6.26
N ASN A 80 -7.04 -12.78 7.57
CA ASN A 80 -5.66 -12.80 8.05
C ASN A 80 -4.99 -14.14 7.73
N PRO A 81 -3.64 -14.20 7.65
CA PRO A 81 -2.86 -15.43 7.42
C PRO A 81 -2.88 -16.44 8.59
N GLY A 82 -3.89 -16.38 9.48
CA GLY A 82 -4.05 -17.27 10.64
C GLY A 82 -3.52 -16.69 11.95
N TYR A 83 -3.03 -15.45 11.95
CA TYR A 83 -2.57 -14.74 13.14
C TYR A 83 -2.93 -13.24 13.08
N GLY A 84 -2.87 -12.57 14.23
CA GLY A 84 -3.02 -11.12 14.34
C GLY A 84 -1.73 -10.48 14.86
N VAL A 85 -1.56 -9.18 14.60
CA VAL A 85 -0.32 -8.45 14.95
C VAL A 85 -0.57 -7.24 15.86
N GLY A 86 -1.77 -7.09 16.41
CA GLY A 86 -2.14 -5.96 17.26
C GLY A 86 -2.48 -4.68 16.48
N SER A 87 -2.54 -4.73 15.16
CA SER A 87 -3.20 -3.72 14.33
C SER A 87 -4.63 -4.14 13.99
N ASP A 88 -5.42 -3.15 13.59
CA ASP A 88 -6.81 -3.31 13.21
C ASP A 88 -7.11 -2.41 12.00
N PHE A 89 -7.07 -2.99 10.80
CA PHE A 89 -7.26 -2.26 9.54
C PHE A 89 -8.47 -1.32 9.55
N ILE A 90 -9.59 -1.73 10.14
CA ILE A 90 -10.81 -0.92 10.14
C ILE A 90 -10.71 0.18 11.19
N ALA A 91 -10.45 -0.16 12.45
CA ALA A 91 -10.42 0.84 13.52
C ALA A 91 -9.31 1.89 13.31
N ASN A 92 -8.12 1.45 12.91
CA ASN A 92 -6.96 2.32 12.69
C ASN A 92 -7.22 3.31 11.55
N ASN A 93 -7.84 2.85 10.45
CA ASN A 93 -8.14 3.72 9.31
C ASN A 93 -9.44 4.53 9.48
N LEU A 94 -10.25 4.31 10.52
CA LEU A 94 -11.40 5.17 10.84
C LEU A 94 -11.01 6.48 11.53
N ASP A 95 -9.75 6.62 11.99
CA ASP A 95 -9.26 7.87 12.57
C ASP A 95 -9.42 9.03 11.57
N PRO A 96 -10.00 10.18 11.94
CA PRO A 96 -10.31 11.27 11.01
C PRO A 96 -9.08 12.00 10.45
N HIS A 97 -7.88 11.78 11.00
CA HIS A 97 -6.63 12.37 10.54
C HIS A 97 -5.90 11.50 9.50
N ILE A 98 -6.31 10.24 9.35
CA ILE A 98 -5.82 9.33 8.30
C ILE A 98 -6.62 9.57 7.02
N ASP A 99 -5.97 9.81 5.90
CA ASP A 99 -6.65 10.20 4.65
C ASP A 99 -6.90 9.03 3.69
N PHE A 100 -6.06 8.00 3.75
CA PHE A 100 -6.21 6.79 2.95
C PHE A 100 -5.61 5.58 3.68
N SER A 101 -6.00 4.41 3.22
CA SER A 101 -5.61 3.12 3.80
C SER A 101 -4.56 2.42 2.95
N THR A 102 -3.72 1.63 3.60
CA THR A 102 -2.65 0.85 2.97
C THR A 102 -2.79 -0.64 3.31
N ILE A 103 -2.39 -1.49 2.37
CA ILE A 103 -2.18 -2.92 2.57
C ILE A 103 -0.90 -3.37 1.86
N HIS A 104 -0.26 -4.41 2.41
CA HIS A 104 0.93 -5.05 1.85
C HIS A 104 0.55 -6.45 1.33
N LEU A 105 1.41 -7.10 0.53
CA LEU A 105 1.16 -8.43 -0.04
C LEU A 105 2.43 -9.29 -0.10
N TYR A 106 2.63 -10.17 0.89
CA TYR A 106 3.77 -11.10 0.96
C TYR A 106 3.33 -12.52 1.36
N PRO A 107 2.60 -13.24 0.50
CA PRO A 107 2.01 -14.53 0.87
C PRO A 107 3.08 -15.61 1.11
N ASP A 108 4.24 -15.52 0.46
CA ASP A 108 5.39 -16.39 0.66
C ASP A 108 6.02 -16.24 2.06
N GLN A 109 5.89 -15.06 2.67
CA GLN A 109 6.31 -14.82 4.05
C GLN A 109 5.21 -15.12 5.07
N TRP A 110 3.95 -14.82 4.75
CA TRP A 110 2.84 -14.91 5.70
C TRP A 110 2.27 -16.31 5.85
N ILE A 111 2.21 -17.09 4.76
CA ILE A 111 1.75 -18.48 4.75
C ILE A 111 2.82 -19.39 4.13
N PRO A 112 4.01 -19.48 4.77
CA PRO A 112 5.11 -20.26 4.25
C PRO A 112 4.71 -21.75 4.21
N GLY A 113 4.97 -22.40 3.08
CA GLY A 113 4.66 -23.82 2.86
C GLY A 113 3.31 -24.09 2.19
N SER A 114 2.46 -23.09 1.99
CA SER A 114 1.31 -23.20 1.08
C SER A 114 1.74 -23.29 -0.38
N ASP A 115 0.97 -24.00 -1.19
CA ASP A 115 1.20 -24.04 -2.63
C ASP A 115 0.95 -22.67 -3.27
N VAL A 116 1.59 -22.43 -4.42
CA VAL A 116 1.50 -21.14 -5.13
C VAL A 116 0.06 -20.76 -5.47
N ALA A 117 -0.77 -21.74 -5.82
CA ALA A 117 -2.18 -21.52 -6.12
C ALA A 117 -2.95 -21.01 -4.88
N ASP A 118 -2.69 -21.59 -3.71
CA ASP A 118 -3.31 -21.18 -2.45
C ASP A 118 -2.84 -19.79 -2.02
N GLN A 119 -1.56 -19.48 -2.23
CA GLN A 119 -1.02 -18.13 -2.00
C GLN A 119 -1.71 -17.07 -2.84
N PHE A 120 -1.97 -17.35 -4.12
CA PHE A 120 -2.66 -16.42 -5.01
C PHE A 120 -4.14 -16.28 -4.63
N ALA A 121 -4.82 -17.39 -4.31
CA ALA A 121 -6.20 -17.35 -3.85
C ALA A 121 -6.35 -16.55 -2.55
N PHE A 122 -5.40 -16.71 -1.62
CA PHE A 122 -5.32 -15.91 -0.40
C PHE A 122 -5.19 -14.42 -0.72
N LEU A 123 -4.26 -14.02 -1.60
CA LEU A 123 -4.07 -12.61 -1.95
C LEU A 123 -5.29 -12.00 -2.65
N GLN A 124 -5.97 -12.74 -3.52
CA GLN A 124 -7.19 -12.24 -4.16
C GLN A 124 -8.29 -11.99 -3.13
N ALA A 125 -8.47 -12.91 -2.17
CA ALA A 125 -9.43 -12.73 -1.08
C ALA A 125 -9.03 -11.56 -0.17
N TRP A 126 -7.73 -11.40 0.10
CA TRP A 126 -7.16 -10.30 0.87
C TRP A 126 -7.44 -8.95 0.19
N ILE A 127 -7.06 -8.77 -1.08
CA ILE A 127 -7.28 -7.53 -1.83
C ILE A 127 -8.77 -7.18 -1.89
N GLN A 128 -9.62 -8.16 -2.19
CA GLN A 128 -11.07 -7.93 -2.28
C GLN A 128 -11.66 -7.49 -0.95
N ALA A 129 -11.34 -8.19 0.15
CA ALA A 129 -11.88 -7.86 1.47
C ALA A 129 -11.49 -6.43 1.89
N HIS A 130 -10.24 -6.05 1.67
CA HIS A 130 -9.74 -4.71 2.00
C HIS A 130 -10.33 -3.64 1.10
N ALA A 131 -10.50 -3.92 -0.20
CA ALA A 131 -11.19 -2.99 -1.10
C ALA A 131 -12.64 -2.77 -0.66
N ASP A 132 -13.37 -3.83 -0.29
CA ASP A 132 -14.74 -3.72 0.21
C ASP A 132 -14.79 -2.87 1.47
N ASP A 133 -13.94 -3.15 2.47
CA ASP A 133 -13.95 -2.42 3.74
C ASP A 133 -13.45 -0.97 3.58
N ALA A 134 -12.46 -0.72 2.72
CA ALA A 134 -12.01 0.63 2.41
C ALA A 134 -13.12 1.49 1.80
N GLY A 135 -13.91 0.91 0.89
CA GLY A 135 -14.99 1.61 0.20
C GLY A 135 -16.27 1.74 1.01
N GLU A 136 -16.72 0.66 1.64
CA GLU A 136 -18.05 0.55 2.24
C GLU A 136 -18.08 0.91 3.72
N VAL A 137 -16.99 0.64 4.46
CA VAL A 137 -16.92 0.83 5.91
C VAL A 137 -16.11 2.09 6.26
N ILE A 138 -14.89 2.19 5.73
CA ILE A 138 -13.94 3.26 6.06
C ILE A 138 -14.26 4.52 5.23
N GLY A 139 -14.69 4.35 3.98
CA GLY A 139 -14.99 5.45 3.07
C GLY A 139 -13.73 6.22 2.62
N LYS A 140 -12.58 5.55 2.54
CA LYS A 140 -11.28 6.15 2.17
C LYS A 140 -10.62 5.35 1.04
N PRO A 141 -9.75 5.97 0.22
CA PRO A 141 -8.99 5.26 -0.80
C PRO A 141 -8.13 4.14 -0.20
N LEU A 142 -7.83 3.14 -1.02
CA LEU A 142 -6.93 2.04 -0.71
C LEU A 142 -5.73 2.04 -1.67
N LEU A 143 -4.54 2.03 -1.10
CA LEU A 143 -3.28 1.85 -1.82
C LEU A 143 -2.66 0.50 -1.44
N ILE A 144 -2.27 -0.30 -2.43
CA ILE A 144 -1.43 -1.47 -2.17
C ILE A 144 0.01 -0.96 -2.08
N ALA A 145 0.44 -0.61 -0.87
CA ALA A 145 1.68 0.12 -0.62
C ALA A 145 2.92 -0.76 -0.75
N GLU A 146 2.79 -2.08 -0.61
CA GLU A 146 3.85 -3.02 -0.92
C GLU A 146 3.30 -4.31 -1.52
N PHE A 147 3.99 -4.84 -2.51
CA PHE A 147 3.82 -6.21 -2.96
C PHE A 147 5.05 -6.69 -3.71
N GLY A 148 5.35 -7.98 -3.61
CA GLY A 148 6.46 -8.56 -4.32
C GLY A 148 6.45 -10.08 -4.28
N ARG A 149 7.27 -10.68 -5.14
CA ARG A 149 7.58 -12.12 -5.09
C ARG A 149 9.03 -12.35 -5.46
N PRO A 150 9.73 -13.29 -4.81
CA PRO A 150 11.07 -13.68 -5.22
C PRO A 150 11.10 -14.12 -6.69
N TRP A 151 12.13 -13.75 -7.45
CA TRP A 151 12.27 -14.15 -8.85
C TRP A 151 13.14 -15.38 -9.08
N ARG A 152 13.98 -15.73 -8.09
CA ARG A 152 14.90 -16.85 -8.18
C ARG A 152 14.31 -18.08 -7.54
N CYS A 153 14.51 -19.23 -8.19
CA CYS A 153 14.13 -20.53 -7.62
C CYS A 153 14.82 -20.81 -6.29
N SER A 154 16.06 -20.32 -6.11
CA SER A 154 16.81 -20.45 -4.85
C SER A 154 16.17 -19.70 -3.68
N GLU A 155 15.31 -18.74 -3.96
CA GLU A 155 14.60 -17.91 -2.99
C GLU A 155 13.10 -18.30 -2.92
N GLY A 156 12.73 -19.45 -3.48
CA GLY A 156 11.35 -19.97 -3.42
C GLY A 156 10.39 -19.41 -4.48
N GLY A 157 10.88 -18.66 -5.46
CA GLY A 157 10.05 -18.05 -6.50
C GLY A 157 10.50 -18.35 -7.93
N SER A 158 9.89 -17.68 -8.90
CA SER A 158 10.32 -17.70 -10.29
C SER A 158 9.90 -16.40 -10.98
N LEU A 159 10.58 -16.04 -12.06
CA LEU A 159 10.20 -14.86 -12.86
C LEU A 159 8.75 -14.97 -13.38
N SER A 160 8.30 -16.17 -13.77
CA SER A 160 6.92 -16.37 -14.22
C SER A 160 5.91 -16.14 -13.11
N GLN A 161 6.16 -16.67 -11.91
CA GLN A 161 5.26 -16.48 -10.77
C GLN A 161 5.25 -15.02 -10.30
N ARG A 162 6.38 -14.31 -10.39
CA ARG A 162 6.43 -12.86 -10.15
C ARG A 162 5.57 -12.13 -11.17
N ASP A 163 5.74 -12.42 -12.45
CA ASP A 163 4.98 -11.77 -13.51
C ASP A 163 3.46 -12.06 -13.39
N ASP A 164 3.08 -13.26 -12.95
CA ASP A 164 1.69 -13.63 -12.66
C ASP A 164 1.14 -12.84 -11.46
N LEU A 165 1.92 -12.69 -10.38
CA LEU A 165 1.53 -11.88 -9.22
C LEU A 165 1.29 -10.41 -9.64
N TYR A 166 2.25 -9.83 -10.37
CA TYR A 166 2.16 -8.43 -10.81
C TYR A 166 0.94 -8.23 -11.72
N GLN A 167 0.67 -9.15 -12.63
CA GLN A 167 -0.51 -9.08 -13.49
C GLN A 167 -1.82 -9.19 -12.71
N MET A 168 -1.90 -10.06 -11.71
CA MET A 168 -3.07 -10.22 -10.84
C MET A 168 -3.34 -8.92 -10.07
N VAL A 169 -2.36 -8.44 -9.30
CA VAL A 169 -2.48 -7.21 -8.49
C VAL A 169 -2.88 -6.01 -9.35
N TYR A 170 -2.18 -5.81 -10.47
CA TYR A 170 -2.47 -4.70 -11.39
C TYR A 170 -3.81 -4.82 -12.12
N SER A 171 -4.34 -6.03 -12.31
CA SER A 171 -5.66 -6.21 -12.89
C SER A 171 -6.75 -5.90 -11.89
N ASP A 172 -6.60 -6.31 -10.64
CA ASP A 172 -7.55 -6.04 -9.55
C ASP A 172 -7.64 -4.53 -9.26
N ILE A 173 -6.49 -3.85 -9.17
CA ILE A 173 -6.44 -2.38 -9.03
C ILE A 173 -7.13 -1.69 -10.19
N TYR A 174 -6.82 -2.09 -11.44
CA TYR A 174 -7.42 -1.46 -12.60
C TYR A 174 -8.94 -1.69 -12.64
N ALA A 175 -9.40 -2.89 -12.30
CA ALA A 175 -10.82 -3.23 -12.27
C ALA A 175 -11.56 -2.38 -11.23
N SER A 176 -11.01 -2.26 -10.01
CA SER A 176 -11.52 -1.38 -8.97
C SER A 176 -11.55 0.08 -9.45
N ALA A 177 -10.42 0.64 -9.87
CA ALA A 177 -10.33 2.03 -10.29
C ALA A 177 -11.25 2.38 -11.48
N ALA A 178 -11.36 1.48 -12.47
CA ALA A 178 -12.25 1.67 -13.63
C ALA A 178 -13.73 1.65 -13.25
N ALA A 179 -14.10 0.96 -12.18
CA ALA A 179 -15.45 0.93 -11.62
C ALA A 179 -15.72 2.09 -10.64
N GLY A 180 -14.74 2.96 -10.37
CA GLY A 180 -14.84 4.01 -9.34
C GLY A 180 -14.71 3.47 -7.92
N GLY A 181 -14.14 2.28 -7.75
CA GLY A 181 -13.87 1.65 -6.47
C GLY A 181 -12.67 2.28 -5.73
N PRO A 182 -12.43 1.86 -4.47
CA PRO A 182 -11.48 2.52 -3.57
C PRO A 182 -10.01 2.16 -3.86
N CYS A 183 -9.74 0.99 -4.46
CA CYS A 183 -8.38 0.58 -4.78
C CYS A 183 -7.90 1.30 -6.06
N ALA A 184 -6.94 2.22 -5.92
CA ALA A 184 -6.60 3.21 -6.95
C ALA A 184 -5.11 3.23 -7.35
N GLY A 185 -4.26 2.42 -6.72
CA GLY A 185 -2.84 2.36 -7.06
C GLY A 185 -2.09 1.27 -6.32
N ALA A 186 -0.83 1.08 -6.71
CA ALA A 186 0.10 0.22 -6.01
C ALA A 186 1.54 0.65 -6.17
N LEU A 187 2.36 0.26 -5.20
CA LEU A 187 3.80 0.39 -5.18
C LEU A 187 4.38 -1.03 -5.01
N PHE A 188 5.23 -1.44 -5.95
CA PHE A 188 5.88 -2.74 -5.85
C PHE A 188 7.16 -2.61 -5.02
N TRP A 189 7.47 -3.66 -4.26
CA TRP A 189 8.72 -3.79 -3.54
C TRP A 189 9.70 -4.68 -4.32
N GLN A 190 10.88 -4.23 -4.71
CA GLN A 190 11.36 -2.84 -4.72
C GLN A 190 12.16 -2.57 -6.00
N LEU A 191 12.32 -1.31 -6.40
CA LEU A 191 13.16 -0.96 -7.54
C LEU A 191 14.62 -0.87 -7.11
N LEU A 192 15.50 -1.63 -7.76
CA LEU A 192 16.94 -1.41 -7.70
C LEU A 192 17.48 -0.96 -9.06
N VAL A 193 18.62 -0.27 -9.04
CA VAL A 193 19.35 0.14 -10.23
C VAL A 193 20.76 -0.46 -10.25
N ALA A 194 21.42 -0.40 -11.40
CA ALA A 194 22.76 -0.93 -11.58
C ALA A 194 23.74 -0.41 -10.52
N GLY A 195 24.52 -1.32 -9.92
CA GLY A 195 25.49 -1.01 -8.85
C GLY A 195 24.94 -1.16 -7.43
N MET A 196 23.67 -1.54 -7.26
CA MET A 196 23.05 -1.76 -5.94
C MET A 196 22.98 -3.25 -5.54
N ASP A 197 23.83 -4.11 -6.09
CA ASP A 197 23.76 -5.56 -5.88
C ASP A 197 23.83 -6.00 -4.41
N GLY A 198 24.49 -5.20 -3.55
CA GLY A 198 24.56 -5.45 -2.11
C GLY A 198 23.27 -5.18 -1.34
N LEU A 199 22.23 -4.64 -1.99
CA LEU A 199 20.92 -4.32 -1.41
C LEU A 199 19.81 -5.27 -1.92
N ARG A 200 20.16 -6.29 -2.71
CA ARG A 200 19.22 -7.30 -3.16
C ARG A 200 18.67 -8.10 -1.98
N ASP A 201 17.36 -8.21 -1.91
CA ASP A 201 16.61 -8.98 -0.90
C ASP A 201 15.81 -10.13 -1.54
N GLY A 202 15.93 -10.31 -2.85
CA GLY A 202 15.19 -11.31 -3.64
C GLY A 202 13.91 -10.74 -4.27
N TYR A 203 13.40 -9.61 -3.79
CA TYR A 203 12.22 -8.94 -4.32
C TYR A 203 12.56 -7.88 -5.36
N GLU A 204 13.84 -7.50 -5.49
CA GLU A 204 14.25 -6.41 -6.36
C GLU A 204 13.78 -6.61 -7.81
N VAL A 205 13.31 -5.51 -8.42
CA VAL A 205 13.06 -5.39 -9.84
C VAL A 205 14.09 -4.42 -10.40
N ILE A 206 14.98 -4.96 -11.23
CA ILE A 206 15.91 -4.16 -12.03
C ILE A 206 15.39 -4.21 -13.46
N PHE A 207 14.90 -3.09 -13.99
CA PHE A 207 14.19 -3.08 -15.28
C PHE A 207 15.02 -3.61 -16.45
N SER A 208 16.34 -3.41 -16.43
CA SER A 208 17.24 -3.96 -17.45
C SER A 208 17.44 -5.48 -17.36
N GLU A 209 17.22 -6.07 -16.18
CA GLU A 209 17.38 -7.51 -15.93
C GLU A 209 16.04 -8.26 -15.98
N SER A 210 14.93 -7.57 -15.74
CA SER A 210 13.56 -8.13 -15.70
C SER A 210 12.63 -7.45 -16.72
N PRO A 211 12.89 -7.57 -18.04
CA PRO A 211 12.13 -6.86 -19.06
C PRO A 211 10.65 -7.27 -19.14
N SER A 212 10.31 -8.50 -18.75
CA SER A 212 8.90 -8.96 -18.71
C SER A 212 8.12 -8.23 -17.61
N THR A 213 8.64 -8.24 -16.38
CA THR A 213 8.07 -7.49 -15.24
C THR A 213 8.01 -5.99 -15.54
N ALA A 214 9.07 -5.41 -16.11
CA ALA A 214 9.08 -4.01 -16.52
C ALA A 214 7.99 -3.69 -17.56
N SER A 215 7.71 -4.60 -18.50
CA SER A 215 6.63 -4.45 -19.48
C SER A 215 5.25 -4.47 -18.83
N ILE A 216 5.05 -5.34 -17.83
CA ILE A 216 3.80 -5.43 -17.06
C ILE A 216 3.54 -4.12 -16.31
N ILE A 217 4.55 -3.61 -15.59
CA ILE A 217 4.50 -2.32 -14.89
C ILE A 217 4.16 -1.19 -15.87
N TYR A 218 4.90 -1.07 -16.97
CA TYR A 218 4.67 -0.03 -17.98
C TYR A 218 3.23 -0.07 -18.55
N ARG A 219 2.72 -1.26 -18.86
CA ARG A 219 1.35 -1.42 -19.37
C ARG A 219 0.31 -1.02 -18.34
N HIS A 220 0.50 -1.41 -17.08
CA HIS A 220 -0.41 -1.03 -16.00
C HIS A 220 -0.42 0.49 -15.79
N SER A 221 0.75 1.15 -15.71
CA SER A 221 0.84 2.62 -15.59
C SER A 221 0.11 3.34 -16.72
N ARG A 222 0.23 2.84 -17.95
CA ARG A 222 -0.52 3.37 -19.11
C ARG A 222 -2.03 3.14 -19.05
N ARG A 223 -2.46 2.02 -18.47
CA ARG A 223 -3.89 1.73 -18.29
C ARG A 223 -4.51 2.62 -17.22
N LEU A 224 -3.82 2.85 -16.10
CA LEU A 224 -4.31 3.76 -15.06
C LEU A 224 -4.32 5.22 -15.54
N SER A 225 -3.33 5.65 -16.32
CA SER A 225 -3.26 7.06 -16.76
C SER A 225 -4.46 7.50 -17.63
N VAL A 226 -5.10 6.56 -18.36
CA VAL A 226 -6.30 6.87 -19.14
C VAL A 226 -7.57 6.97 -18.27
N LEU A 227 -7.59 6.35 -17.08
CA LEU A 227 -8.70 6.48 -16.13
C LEU A 227 -8.72 7.85 -15.44
N ASN A 228 -7.58 8.55 -15.40
CA ASN A 228 -7.47 9.89 -14.80
C ASN A 228 -7.94 11.03 -15.71
N MET A 229 -8.20 10.76 -17.00
CA MET A 229 -8.66 11.76 -17.98
C MET A 229 -10.08 12.33 -17.75
N PRO A 230 -11.06 11.62 -17.14
CA PRO A 230 -12.37 12.20 -16.83
C PRO A 230 -12.34 13.20 -15.66
N PHE A 231 -11.40 13.09 -14.72
CA PHE A 231 -11.31 13.97 -13.55
C PHE A 231 -10.66 15.34 -13.86
N THR A 232 -9.75 15.41 -14.83
CA THR A 232 -9.14 16.67 -15.27
C THR A 232 -10.07 17.51 -16.16
N ALA A 233 -10.95 16.88 -16.94
CA ALA A 233 -11.92 17.58 -17.78
C ALA A 233 -13.05 18.25 -16.96
N ALA A 234 -13.47 17.66 -15.84
CA ALA A 234 -14.54 18.20 -14.99
C ALA A 234 -14.14 19.50 -14.26
N ARG A 235 -12.83 19.71 -13.98
CA ARG A 235 -12.33 20.97 -13.39
C ARG A 235 -12.18 22.11 -14.40
N ALA A 236 -12.03 21.80 -15.69
CA ALA A 236 -11.92 22.84 -16.74
C ALA A 236 -13.26 23.52 -17.07
N VAL A 237 -14.40 22.91 -16.70
CA VAL A 237 -15.74 23.45 -16.98
C VAL A 237 -16.33 24.23 -15.77
N ALA A 238 -15.73 24.09 -14.58
CA ALA A 238 -16.19 24.79 -13.37
C ALA A 238 -15.52 26.16 -13.13
N VAL A 239 -14.66 26.61 -14.05
CA VAL A 239 -14.03 27.94 -14.03
C VAL A 239 -14.25 28.64 -15.38
N THR A 240 -15.52 28.95 -15.67
CA THR A 240 -15.93 29.97 -16.66
C THR A 240 -17.22 30.63 -16.20
#